data_AF-A0A8B9FZ52-F1
#
_entry.id   AF-A0A8B9FZ52-F1
#
_cell.length_a   1.000
_cell.length_b   1.000
_cell.length_c   1.000
_cell.angle_alpha   90.00
_cell.angle_beta   90.00
_cell.angle_gamma   90.00
#
_symmetry.space_group_name_H-M   'P 1'
#
loop_
_entity.id
_entity.type
_entity.pdbx_description
1 polymer ?
#
loop_
_entity_poly.entity_id
_entity_poly.type
_entity_poly.pdbx_seq_one_letter_code
_entity_poly.pdbx_strand_id
1 'polypeptide(L)'
;QIVGYTFSFTIRDSPTYFINVNSWGREEYIRSLSESFRVGDCVTIENPLIQSKEAEREEKFNPVTPSCYKLILSENHSVVRTFSCYEMDTKLLSLLHLPVKDPQDYYSLGDIIANGQSLDGRILNLLAAVMSVGEPKYFMTSDKRKGQRCEVKLYDETEMSFPIVCWDNESIQLAQSWIPRETVIFASDVRINFDKFRNCMTATVISKTIITTNPETAEANVLFSFIKESAQSGGLNDKMMQQSKDSVNLETIVDVYTVEQLKVKALQSDVKLEPIYGVIYGYISTLNIDDNASKVVRNRCSTCRFIVNEMSNTCTFCSDISSDLKSTFASFEILVDVTDHTGTLFSCYLSDCVAEEALGCTVQEFLTLAEDKKTALKWQLLLERSKIYFKVTLSPSWRTGMKVNVLSCKLADPIEAICFSLGQTKSD
;
A
#
# COMPACT_ATOMS: atom_id res chain seq x y z
N GLN A 1 17.38 4.72 -38.45
CA GLN A 1 17.88 4.05 -37.23
C GLN A 1 17.05 2.80 -37.03
N ILE A 2 17.65 1.61 -37.12
CA ILE A 2 16.98 0.39 -36.70
C ILE A 2 16.87 0.50 -35.18
N VAL A 3 15.66 0.65 -34.66
CA VAL A 3 15.41 0.65 -33.21
C VAL A 3 15.63 -0.79 -32.75
N GLY A 4 16.74 -1.04 -32.06
CA GLY A 4 17.03 -2.33 -31.45
C GLY A 4 16.33 -2.44 -30.11
N TYR A 5 15.67 -3.57 -29.85
CA TYR A 5 15.04 -3.87 -28.57
C TYR A 5 15.93 -4.82 -27.78
N THR A 6 15.84 -4.74 -26.46
CA THR A 6 16.73 -5.44 -25.54
C THR A 6 15.90 -6.13 -24.47
N PHE A 7 16.25 -7.36 -24.15
CA PHE A 7 15.67 -8.08 -23.02
C PHE A 7 16.78 -8.75 -22.23
N SER A 8 16.71 -8.67 -20.91
CA SER A 8 17.74 -9.20 -20.03
C SER A 8 17.09 -9.94 -18.88
N PHE A 9 17.61 -11.13 -18.57
CA PHE A 9 17.10 -11.97 -17.52
C PHE A 9 18.26 -12.78 -16.90
N THR A 10 18.01 -13.37 -15.73
CA THR A 10 19.00 -14.17 -15.01
C THR A 10 18.53 -15.62 -14.99
N ILE A 11 19.44 -16.56 -15.22
CA ILE A 11 19.17 -17.99 -15.08
C ILE A 11 20.00 -18.55 -13.93
N ARG A 12 19.42 -19.51 -13.22
CA ARG A 12 20.05 -20.19 -12.08
C ARG A 12 19.89 -21.69 -12.27
N ASP A 13 21.01 -22.41 -12.17
CA ASP A 13 21.09 -23.87 -12.32
C ASP A 13 21.56 -24.56 -11.02
N SER A 14 22.03 -23.79 -10.05
CA SER A 14 22.54 -24.30 -8.78
C SER A 14 22.33 -23.30 -7.62
N PRO A 15 22.53 -23.72 -6.36
CA PRO A 15 22.39 -22.83 -5.21
C PRO A 15 23.35 -21.63 -5.25
N THR A 16 24.56 -21.82 -5.76
CA THR A 16 25.63 -20.80 -5.71
C THR A 16 25.93 -20.15 -7.05
N TYR A 17 25.54 -20.74 -8.18
CA TYR A 17 25.85 -20.21 -9.50
C TYR A 17 24.59 -19.82 -10.27
N PHE A 18 24.66 -18.63 -10.85
CA PHE A 18 23.66 -18.04 -11.72
C PHE A 18 24.34 -17.04 -12.66
N ILE A 19 23.73 -16.77 -13.81
CA ILE A 19 24.33 -15.99 -14.90
C ILE A 19 23.29 -15.09 -15.57
N ASN A 20 23.75 -13.91 -15.99
CA ASN A 20 22.94 -12.96 -16.73
C ASN A 20 22.91 -13.34 -18.22
N VAL A 21 21.74 -13.17 -18.82
CA VAL A 21 21.46 -13.44 -20.22
C VAL A 21 20.91 -12.18 -20.87
N ASN A 22 21.52 -11.74 -21.96
CA ASN A 22 21.09 -10.56 -22.72
C ASN A 22 20.68 -10.96 -24.13
N SER A 23 19.50 -10.54 -24.55
CA SER A 23 18.97 -10.74 -25.89
C SER A 23 18.78 -9.40 -26.60
N TRP A 24 19.17 -9.35 -27.87
CA TRP A 24 19.07 -8.17 -28.72
C TRP A 24 18.45 -8.57 -30.06
N GLY A 25 17.44 -7.83 -30.51
CA GLY A 25 16.78 -8.15 -31.76
C GLY A 25 15.66 -7.19 -32.13
N ARG A 26 14.82 -7.63 -33.07
CA ARG A 26 13.62 -6.91 -33.49
C ARG A 26 12.58 -6.90 -32.36
N GLU A 27 11.68 -5.93 -32.40
CA GLU A 27 10.62 -5.79 -31.40
C GLU A 27 9.76 -7.06 -31.26
N GLU A 28 9.35 -7.65 -32.37
CA GLU A 28 8.51 -8.85 -32.41
C GLU A 28 9.18 -10.04 -31.73
N TYR A 29 10.47 -10.27 -32.03
CA TYR A 29 11.28 -11.32 -31.43
C TYR A 29 11.43 -11.11 -29.92
N ILE A 30 11.82 -9.91 -29.51
CA ILE A 30 12.04 -9.59 -28.09
C ILE A 30 10.74 -9.67 -27.30
N ARG A 31 9.63 -9.16 -27.86
CA ARG A 31 8.30 -9.25 -27.25
C ARG A 31 7.90 -10.72 -27.07
N SER A 32 7.98 -11.51 -28.14
CA SER A 32 7.67 -12.95 -28.09
C SER A 32 8.54 -13.69 -27.06
N LEU A 33 9.83 -13.36 -26.97
CA LEU A 33 10.73 -13.96 -25.99
C LEU A 33 10.35 -13.57 -24.56
N SER A 34 10.07 -12.29 -24.30
CA SER A 34 9.69 -11.79 -22.98
C SER A 34 8.34 -12.32 -22.49
N GLU A 35 7.46 -12.72 -23.41
CA GLU A 35 6.15 -13.29 -23.09
C GLU A 35 6.17 -14.83 -23.01
N SER A 36 7.27 -15.47 -23.41
CA SER A 36 7.34 -16.93 -23.53
C SER A 36 7.54 -17.65 -22.19
N PHE A 37 8.09 -17.00 -21.17
CA PHE A 37 8.33 -17.56 -19.85
C PHE A 37 8.18 -16.50 -18.75
N ARG A 38 8.02 -16.97 -17.51
CA ARG A 38 7.93 -16.16 -16.29
C ARG A 38 9.03 -16.51 -15.30
N VAL A 39 9.20 -15.66 -14.30
CA VAL A 39 10.04 -15.97 -13.14
C VAL A 39 9.52 -17.24 -12.46
N GLY A 40 10.37 -18.27 -12.36
CA GLY A 40 9.99 -19.60 -11.85
C GLY A 40 10.04 -20.70 -12.91
N ASP A 41 9.97 -20.34 -14.19
CA ASP A 41 9.97 -21.31 -15.28
C ASP A 41 11.38 -21.86 -15.56
N CYS A 42 11.42 -23.15 -15.94
CA CYS A 42 12.64 -23.78 -16.41
C CYS A 42 12.78 -23.60 -17.93
N VAL A 43 13.95 -23.13 -18.36
CA VAL A 43 14.25 -22.89 -19.77
C VAL A 43 15.51 -23.64 -20.21
N THR A 44 15.50 -24.13 -21.45
CA THR A 44 16.70 -24.60 -22.16
C THR A 44 17.16 -23.51 -23.11
N ILE A 45 18.45 -23.17 -23.04
CA ILE A 45 19.08 -22.22 -23.96
C ILE A 45 20.05 -22.99 -24.85
N GLU A 46 19.75 -23.04 -26.15
CA GLU A 46 20.60 -23.66 -27.17
C GLU A 46 21.40 -22.58 -27.91
N ASN A 47 22.69 -22.86 -28.15
CA ASN A 47 23.61 -22.00 -28.89
C ASN A 47 23.69 -20.53 -28.41
N PRO A 48 23.87 -20.25 -27.10
CA PRO A 48 24.18 -18.90 -26.65
C PRO A 48 25.61 -18.51 -27.03
N LEU A 49 25.83 -17.23 -27.32
CA LEU A 49 27.18 -16.68 -27.41
C LEU A 49 27.68 -16.33 -26.00
N ILE A 50 28.87 -16.79 -25.64
CA ILE A 50 29.48 -16.52 -24.32
C ILE A 50 30.38 -15.30 -24.45
N GLN A 51 30.16 -14.29 -23.58
CA GLN A 51 31.00 -13.10 -23.51
C GLN A 51 31.51 -12.88 -22.08
N SER A 52 32.73 -12.37 -21.93
CA SER A 52 33.24 -11.92 -20.63
C SER A 52 32.41 -10.75 -20.08
N LYS A 53 32.17 -10.77 -18.77
CA LYS A 53 31.40 -9.75 -18.06
C LYS A 53 32.28 -8.55 -17.70
N GLU A 54 31.88 -7.35 -18.11
CA GLU A 54 32.50 -6.10 -17.67
C GLU A 54 31.83 -5.63 -16.37
N ALA A 55 32.33 -6.10 -15.22
CA ALA A 55 31.66 -5.95 -13.91
C ALA A 55 31.25 -4.51 -13.59
N GLU A 56 32.16 -3.53 -13.70
CA GLU A 56 31.91 -2.14 -13.32
C GLU A 56 30.74 -1.48 -14.09
N ARG A 57 30.55 -1.84 -15.36
CA ARG A 57 29.52 -1.26 -16.22
C ARG A 57 28.20 -2.00 -16.13
N GLU A 58 28.27 -3.33 -16.07
CA GLU A 58 27.09 -4.19 -16.18
C GLU A 58 26.36 -4.36 -14.86
N GLU A 59 27.08 -4.45 -13.75
CA GLU A 59 26.49 -4.54 -12.40
C GLU A 59 25.80 -3.24 -11.99
N LYS A 60 25.94 -2.16 -12.79
CA LYS A 60 25.18 -0.92 -12.62
C LYS A 60 23.71 -1.07 -12.99
N PHE A 61 23.34 -2.04 -13.83
CA PHE A 61 21.97 -2.21 -14.32
C PHE A 61 21.45 -3.64 -14.20
N ASN A 62 22.32 -4.64 -14.00
CA ASN A 62 21.95 -6.04 -13.87
C ASN A 62 22.22 -6.57 -12.47
N PRO A 63 21.56 -7.68 -12.06
CA PRO A 63 21.91 -8.38 -10.83
C PRO A 63 23.37 -8.80 -10.81
N VAL A 64 23.98 -8.76 -9.62
CA VAL A 64 25.36 -9.18 -9.42
C VAL A 64 25.43 -10.71 -9.44
N THR A 65 26.00 -11.26 -10.51
CA THR A 65 26.20 -12.69 -10.71
C THR A 65 27.62 -13.15 -10.34
N PRO A 66 27.79 -14.37 -9.80
CA PRO A 66 29.11 -14.95 -9.50
C PRO A 66 29.90 -15.33 -10.76
N SER A 67 29.25 -15.53 -11.90
CA SER A 67 29.91 -15.84 -13.17
C SER A 67 30.71 -14.66 -13.72
N CYS A 68 31.93 -14.94 -14.20
CA CYS A 68 32.78 -14.00 -14.96
C CYS A 68 32.32 -13.83 -16.42
N TYR A 69 31.31 -14.59 -16.83
CA TYR A 69 30.76 -14.57 -18.18
C TYR A 69 29.27 -14.22 -18.15
N LYS A 70 28.76 -13.81 -19.29
CA LYS A 70 27.33 -13.64 -19.57
C LYS A 70 26.96 -14.35 -20.87
N LEU A 71 25.68 -14.66 -21.02
CA LEU A 71 25.16 -15.24 -22.24
C LEU A 71 24.53 -14.16 -23.11
N ILE A 72 24.76 -14.24 -24.41
CA ILE A 72 24.13 -13.38 -25.42
C ILE A 72 23.30 -14.24 -26.34
N LEU A 73 22.03 -13.86 -26.49
CA LEU A 73 21.10 -14.52 -27.39
C LEU A 73 20.98 -13.71 -28.68
N SER A 74 21.05 -14.42 -29.80
CA SER A 74 20.83 -13.86 -31.14
C SER A 74 19.58 -14.47 -31.77
N GLU A 75 18.74 -13.63 -32.36
CA GLU A 75 17.51 -14.01 -33.08
C GLU A 75 17.74 -15.14 -34.11
N ASN A 76 18.90 -15.18 -34.76
CA ASN A 76 19.18 -16.12 -35.86
C ASN A 76 19.88 -17.41 -35.41
N HIS A 77 20.45 -17.44 -34.22
CA HIS A 77 21.39 -18.50 -33.82
C HIS A 77 21.03 -19.17 -32.50
N SER A 78 20.40 -18.43 -31.58
CA SER A 78 20.07 -18.91 -30.24
C SER A 78 18.60 -19.27 -30.14
N VAL A 79 18.30 -20.36 -29.46
CA VAL A 79 16.92 -20.83 -29.24
C VAL A 79 16.69 -20.95 -27.75
N VAL A 80 15.57 -20.39 -27.28
CA VAL A 80 15.09 -20.56 -25.90
C VAL A 80 13.83 -21.41 -25.96
N ARG A 81 13.83 -22.53 -25.22
CA ARG A 81 12.68 -23.43 -25.11
C ARG A 81 12.24 -23.53 -23.66
N THR A 82 10.94 -23.47 -23.42
CA THR A 82 10.33 -23.67 -22.11
C THR A 82 9.95 -25.13 -21.91
N PHE A 83 10.13 -25.65 -20.70
CA PHE A 83 9.59 -26.96 -20.34
C PHE A 83 8.12 -26.86 -19.93
N SER A 84 7.35 -27.89 -20.23
CA SER A 84 6.04 -28.07 -19.60
C SER A 84 6.21 -28.64 -18.19
N CYS A 85 5.28 -28.32 -17.28
CA CYS A 85 5.31 -28.66 -15.85
C CYS A 85 5.58 -30.15 -15.52
N TYR A 86 5.45 -31.06 -16.49
CA TYR A 86 5.58 -32.51 -16.29
C TYR A 86 7.02 -33.06 -16.42
N GLU A 87 7.96 -32.28 -16.96
CA GLU A 87 9.36 -32.70 -17.19
C GLU A 87 10.37 -32.00 -16.25
N MET A 88 9.88 -31.27 -15.26
CA MET A 88 10.70 -30.38 -14.44
C MET A 88 11.53 -31.16 -13.41
N ASP A 89 12.85 -30.93 -13.40
CA ASP A 89 13.73 -31.46 -12.35
C ASP A 89 13.38 -30.79 -11.01
N THR A 90 12.91 -31.59 -10.05
CA THR A 90 12.52 -31.13 -8.71
C THR A 90 13.67 -30.42 -7.99
N LYS A 91 14.93 -30.69 -8.36
CA LYS A 91 16.10 -29.99 -7.84
C LYS A 91 16.13 -28.52 -8.23
N LEU A 92 15.71 -28.17 -9.45
CA LEU A 92 15.70 -26.77 -9.91
C LEU A 92 14.59 -25.96 -9.23
N LEU A 93 13.44 -26.60 -8.95
CA LEU A 93 12.34 -25.97 -8.21
C LEU A 93 12.76 -25.52 -6.80
N SER A 94 13.56 -26.32 -6.10
CA SER A 94 14.05 -25.95 -4.76
C SER A 94 14.87 -24.64 -4.76
N LEU A 95 15.49 -24.29 -5.89
CA LEU A 95 16.31 -23.07 -6.01
C LEU A 95 15.48 -21.78 -5.96
N LEU A 96 14.16 -21.86 -6.18
CA LEU A 96 13.26 -20.71 -6.08
C LEU A 96 13.10 -20.20 -4.65
N HIS A 97 13.29 -21.09 -3.67
CA HIS A 97 13.20 -20.78 -2.25
C HIS A 97 14.58 -20.53 -1.62
N LEU A 98 15.66 -20.51 -2.39
CA LEU A 98 16.98 -20.17 -1.89
C LEU A 98 17.32 -18.71 -2.22
N PRO A 99 17.68 -17.87 -1.23
CA PRO A 99 18.22 -16.54 -1.51
C PRO A 99 19.46 -16.59 -2.40
N VAL A 100 19.70 -15.50 -3.13
CA VAL A 100 20.90 -15.30 -3.95
C VAL A 100 22.02 -14.54 -3.22
N LYS A 101 21.69 -13.96 -2.06
CA LYS A 101 22.62 -13.29 -1.13
C LYS A 101 22.65 -14.04 0.19
N ASP A 102 23.57 -13.65 1.06
CA ASP A 102 23.60 -14.14 2.43
C ASP A 102 22.25 -13.84 3.13
N PRO A 103 21.53 -14.87 3.61
CA PRO A 103 20.27 -14.69 4.33
C PRO A 103 20.37 -13.81 5.58
N GLN A 104 21.58 -13.63 6.14
CA GLN A 104 21.82 -12.77 7.31
C GLN A 104 22.14 -11.33 6.94
N ASP A 105 22.47 -11.06 5.67
CA ASP A 105 22.73 -9.72 5.16
C ASP A 105 21.41 -9.07 4.72
N TYR A 106 20.57 -8.69 5.68
CA TYR A 106 19.38 -7.88 5.43
C TYR A 106 19.22 -6.80 6.51
N TYR A 107 18.46 -5.77 6.16
CA TYR A 107 18.04 -4.74 7.12
C TYR A 107 16.62 -5.02 7.58
N SER A 108 16.37 -4.89 8.89
CA SER A 108 15.00 -4.85 9.40
C SER A 108 14.30 -3.60 8.89
N LEU A 109 12.97 -3.66 8.75
CA LEU A 109 12.20 -2.53 8.27
C LEU A 109 12.29 -1.33 9.24
N GLY A 110 12.36 -1.60 10.54
CA GLY A 110 12.55 -0.62 11.60
C GLY A 110 13.91 0.07 11.54
N ASP A 111 14.99 -0.67 11.24
CA ASP A 111 16.32 -0.07 11.05
C ASP A 111 16.33 0.90 9.86
N ILE A 112 15.63 0.56 8.78
CA ILE A 112 15.53 1.43 7.60
C ILE A 112 14.82 2.72 7.95
N ILE A 113 13.73 2.63 8.71
CA ILE A 113 12.97 3.80 9.17
C ILE A 113 13.80 4.64 10.15
N ALA A 114 14.51 4.02 11.08
CA ALA A 114 15.35 4.70 12.06
C ALA A 114 16.49 5.49 11.41
N ASN A 115 17.11 4.94 10.37
CA ASN A 115 18.14 5.64 9.60
C ASN A 115 17.57 6.71 8.66
N GLY A 116 16.28 6.62 8.31
CA GLY A 116 15.54 7.62 7.56
C GLY A 116 16.22 8.02 6.25
N GLN A 117 16.28 9.33 5.99
CA GLN A 117 16.80 9.89 4.73
C GLN A 117 18.28 9.58 4.45
N SER A 118 19.06 9.12 5.43
CA SER A 118 20.46 8.73 5.20
C SER A 118 20.60 7.51 4.26
N LEU A 119 19.53 6.71 4.16
CA LEU A 119 19.44 5.56 3.26
C LEU A 119 18.80 5.89 1.91
N ASP A 120 18.45 7.15 1.64
CA ASP A 120 17.86 7.54 0.35
C ASP A 120 18.82 7.23 -0.82
N GLY A 121 18.32 6.45 -1.78
CA GLY A 121 19.08 5.98 -2.93
C GLY A 121 20.03 4.81 -2.65
N ARG A 122 20.10 4.27 -1.43
CA ARG A 122 20.89 3.08 -1.11
C ARG A 122 20.21 1.81 -1.64
N ILE A 123 21.03 0.80 -1.91
CA ILE A 123 20.58 -0.52 -2.33
C ILE A 123 20.86 -1.47 -1.17
N LEU A 124 19.81 -2.11 -0.65
CA LEU A 124 19.85 -2.99 0.53
C LEU A 124 19.06 -4.28 0.25
N ASN A 125 19.25 -5.30 1.08
CA ASN A 125 18.42 -6.50 1.08
C ASN A 125 17.38 -6.42 2.19
N LEU A 126 16.20 -6.98 1.95
CA LEU A 126 15.07 -6.99 2.87
C LEU A 126 14.57 -8.42 3.08
N LEU A 127 14.23 -8.75 4.32
CA LEU A 127 13.46 -9.93 4.68
C LEU A 127 12.17 -9.47 5.38
N ALA A 128 11.02 -9.68 4.75
CA ALA A 128 9.76 -9.20 5.30
C ALA A 128 8.56 -10.04 4.84
N ALA A 129 7.49 -9.98 5.64
CA ALA A 129 6.21 -10.60 5.34
C ALA A 129 5.34 -9.68 4.49
N VAL A 130 4.47 -10.25 3.66
CA VAL A 130 3.53 -9.47 2.84
C VAL A 130 2.29 -9.14 3.67
N MET A 131 2.06 -7.87 3.97
CA MET A 131 0.87 -7.41 4.70
C MET A 131 -0.35 -7.27 3.78
N SER A 132 -0.16 -6.69 2.60
CA SER A 132 -1.22 -6.49 1.61
C SER A 132 -0.64 -6.21 0.24
N VAL A 133 -1.27 -6.74 -0.80
CA VAL A 133 -0.92 -6.48 -2.20
C VAL A 133 -1.93 -5.49 -2.78
N GLY A 134 -1.46 -4.35 -3.31
CA GLY A 134 -2.29 -3.36 -3.98
C GLY A 134 -2.64 -3.75 -5.41
N GLU A 135 -3.67 -3.11 -5.97
CA GLU A 135 -4.03 -3.31 -7.38
C GLU A 135 -3.01 -2.66 -8.34
N PRO A 136 -2.68 -3.28 -9.49
CA PRO A 136 -1.84 -2.68 -10.52
C PRO A 136 -2.50 -1.42 -11.10
N LYS A 137 -1.76 -0.30 -11.08
CA LYS A 137 -2.18 0.99 -11.63
C LYS A 137 -1.44 1.28 -12.91
N TYR A 138 -2.18 1.57 -13.97
CA TYR A 138 -1.64 1.95 -15.27
C TYR A 138 -1.59 3.47 -15.42
N PHE A 139 -0.54 3.98 -16.05
CA PHE A 139 -0.38 5.40 -16.31
C PHE A 139 0.31 5.63 -17.66
N MET A 140 0.15 6.84 -18.20
CA MET A 140 0.96 7.31 -19.32
C MET A 140 1.93 8.36 -18.79
N THR A 141 3.20 8.17 -19.10
CA THR A 141 4.25 9.16 -18.82
C THR A 141 4.11 10.36 -19.77
N SER A 142 4.78 11.47 -19.43
CA SER A 142 4.74 12.72 -20.22
C SER A 142 5.22 12.56 -21.66
N ASP A 143 6.06 11.55 -21.93
CA ASP A 143 6.53 11.20 -23.28
C ASP A 143 5.64 10.15 -23.98
N LYS A 144 4.43 9.90 -23.47
CA LYS A 144 3.42 8.96 -24.00
C LYS A 144 3.82 7.49 -23.91
N ARG A 145 4.81 7.11 -23.11
CA ARG A 145 5.06 5.70 -22.79
C ARG A 145 4.06 5.20 -21.76
N LYS A 146 3.49 4.02 -22.02
CA LYS A 146 2.65 3.29 -21.06
C LYS A 146 3.53 2.77 -19.93
N GLY A 147 3.12 3.03 -18.70
CA GLY A 147 3.75 2.53 -17.49
C GLY A 147 2.72 1.84 -16.60
N GLN A 148 3.21 1.00 -15.70
CA GLN A 148 2.41 0.38 -14.66
C GLN A 148 3.15 0.43 -13.33
N ARG A 149 2.40 0.34 -12.25
CA ARG A 149 2.95 0.23 -10.90
C ARG A 149 2.05 -0.60 -10.02
N CYS A 150 2.64 -1.41 -9.15
CA CYS A 150 1.94 -2.09 -8.06
C CYS A 150 2.65 -1.75 -6.77
N GLU A 151 1.90 -1.45 -5.73
CA GLU A 151 2.44 -1.21 -4.40
C GLU A 151 2.04 -2.35 -3.49
N VAL A 152 3.01 -2.91 -2.77
CA VAL A 152 2.81 -3.93 -1.75
C VAL A 152 3.23 -3.35 -0.41
N LYS A 153 2.49 -3.68 0.64
CA LYS A 153 2.89 -3.35 2.01
C LYS A 153 3.57 -4.56 2.61
N LEU A 154 4.75 -4.35 3.14
CA LEU A 154 5.54 -5.33 3.87
C LEU A 154 5.45 -5.07 5.37
N TYR A 155 5.72 -6.09 6.17
CA TYR A 155 5.83 -5.95 7.61
C TYR A 155 6.79 -7.00 8.19
N ASP A 156 7.35 -6.70 9.35
CA ASP A 156 8.17 -7.60 10.14
C ASP A 156 7.89 -7.37 11.65
N GLU A 157 8.77 -7.85 12.52
CA GLU A 157 8.65 -7.66 13.96
C GLU A 157 8.80 -6.20 14.41
N THR A 158 9.47 -5.38 13.60
CA THR A 158 9.91 -4.02 13.90
C THR A 158 8.99 -2.96 13.31
N GLU A 159 8.45 -3.20 12.11
CA GLU A 159 7.54 -2.30 11.41
C GLU A 159 6.35 -3.06 10.84
N MET A 160 5.17 -2.46 10.96
CA MET A 160 3.91 -3.11 10.60
C MET A 160 3.38 -2.69 9.21
N SER A 161 3.97 -1.65 8.60
CA SER A 161 3.62 -1.21 7.25
C SER A 161 4.76 -0.48 6.55
N PHE A 162 5.48 -1.19 5.68
CA PHE A 162 6.54 -0.64 4.84
C PHE A 162 6.22 -0.79 3.34
N PRO A 163 6.10 0.30 2.56
CA PRO A 163 5.71 0.22 1.15
C PRO A 163 6.87 -0.20 0.25
N ILE A 164 6.66 -1.24 -0.56
CA ILE A 164 7.51 -1.62 -1.70
C ILE A 164 6.77 -1.40 -3.03
N VAL A 165 7.44 -0.79 -4.01
CA VAL A 165 6.87 -0.47 -5.32
C VAL A 165 7.51 -1.32 -6.42
N CYS A 166 6.66 -2.04 -7.15
CA CYS A 166 6.99 -2.80 -8.36
C CYS A 166 6.57 -2.01 -9.61
N TRP A 167 7.43 -1.97 -10.63
CA TRP A 167 7.19 -1.17 -11.85
C TRP A 167 7.09 -2.01 -13.12
N ASP A 168 7.88 -3.07 -13.23
CA ASP A 168 7.89 -3.93 -14.41
C ASP A 168 6.81 -5.01 -14.34
N ASN A 169 6.48 -5.59 -15.49
CA ASN A 169 5.41 -6.57 -15.57
C ASN A 169 5.69 -7.83 -14.75
N GLU A 170 6.93 -8.33 -14.76
CA GLU A 170 7.28 -9.58 -14.09
C GLU A 170 7.22 -9.42 -12.57
N SER A 171 7.79 -8.35 -12.01
CA SER A 171 7.72 -8.10 -10.57
C SER A 171 6.30 -7.84 -10.08
N ILE A 172 5.45 -7.20 -10.89
CA ILE A 172 4.03 -7.01 -10.58
C ILE A 172 3.30 -8.36 -10.60
N GLN A 173 3.46 -9.18 -11.63
CA GLN A 173 2.83 -10.50 -11.70
C GLN A 173 3.26 -11.39 -10.54
N LEU A 174 4.56 -11.40 -10.21
CA LEU A 174 5.08 -12.09 -9.04
C LEU A 174 4.43 -11.57 -7.75
N ALA A 175 4.35 -10.25 -7.58
CA ALA A 175 3.71 -9.63 -6.41
C ALA A 175 2.22 -9.96 -6.28
N GLN A 176 1.49 -10.03 -7.40
CA GLN A 176 0.07 -10.41 -7.42
C GLN A 176 -0.17 -11.87 -7.03
N SER A 177 0.85 -12.74 -7.13
CA SER A 177 0.75 -14.13 -6.67
C SER A 177 0.91 -14.31 -5.15
N TRP A 178 1.34 -13.26 -4.44
CA TRP A 178 1.59 -13.36 -3.00
C TRP A 178 0.30 -13.34 -2.19
N ILE A 179 0.24 -14.24 -1.22
CA ILE A 179 -0.86 -14.33 -0.25
C ILE A 179 -0.51 -13.47 0.97
N PRO A 180 -1.31 -12.42 1.27
CA PRO A 180 -1.10 -11.58 2.43
C PRO A 180 -1.13 -12.39 3.75
N ARG A 181 -0.25 -12.04 4.69
CA ARG A 181 -0.07 -12.70 6.01
C ARG A 181 0.34 -14.17 5.93
N GLU A 182 0.74 -14.64 4.76
CA GLU A 182 1.28 -15.98 4.56
C GLU A 182 2.60 -15.95 3.83
N THR A 183 2.78 -15.04 2.88
CA THR A 183 4.01 -14.99 2.07
C THR A 183 5.10 -14.18 2.78
N VAL A 184 6.28 -14.77 2.90
CA VAL A 184 7.52 -14.08 3.28
C VAL A 184 8.37 -13.89 2.03
N ILE A 185 8.98 -12.73 1.88
CA ILE A 185 9.87 -12.44 0.76
C ILE A 185 11.25 -12.05 1.27
N PHE A 186 12.27 -12.52 0.57
CA PHE A 186 13.62 -11.97 0.64
C PHE A 186 13.90 -11.22 -0.65
N ALA A 187 13.96 -9.89 -0.57
CA ALA A 187 14.18 -9.03 -1.71
C ALA A 187 15.65 -8.55 -1.69
N SER A 188 16.46 -9.10 -2.58
CA SER A 188 17.87 -8.77 -2.74
C SER A 188 18.04 -7.51 -3.59
N ASP A 189 18.98 -6.65 -3.23
CA ASP A 189 19.34 -5.45 -4.01
C ASP A 189 18.13 -4.55 -4.34
N VAL A 190 17.30 -4.24 -3.34
CA VAL A 190 16.17 -3.30 -3.42
C VAL A 190 16.67 -1.89 -3.18
N ARG A 191 16.15 -0.92 -3.94
CA ARG A 191 16.49 0.49 -3.72
C ARG A 191 15.59 1.09 -2.64
N ILE A 192 16.18 1.63 -1.60
CA ILE A 192 15.49 2.39 -0.57
C ILE A 192 15.44 3.86 -0.98
N ASN A 193 14.25 4.45 -0.93
CA ASN A 193 14.02 5.85 -1.23
C ASN A 193 13.20 6.48 -0.11
N PHE A 194 13.36 7.79 0.08
CA PHE A 194 12.46 8.59 0.91
C PHE A 194 11.35 9.19 0.05
N ASP A 195 10.11 8.74 0.26
CA ASP A 195 8.94 9.32 -0.38
C ASP A 195 8.62 10.66 0.29
N LYS A 196 9.03 11.76 -0.35
CA LYS A 196 8.79 13.13 0.14
C LYS A 196 7.31 13.49 0.22
N PHE A 197 6.45 12.86 -0.60
CA PHE A 197 5.03 13.14 -0.59
C PHE A 197 4.35 12.45 0.59
N ARG A 198 4.72 11.20 0.87
CA ARG A 198 4.19 10.43 2.02
C ARG A 198 4.97 10.62 3.30
N ASN A 199 6.08 11.36 3.24
CA ASN A 199 7.03 11.57 4.33
C ASN A 199 7.45 10.24 5.00
N CYS A 200 7.70 9.20 4.19
CA CYS A 200 8.03 7.87 4.69
C CYS A 200 9.11 7.18 3.83
N MET A 201 9.78 6.18 4.42
CA MET A 201 10.70 5.32 3.69
C MET A 201 9.91 4.35 2.79
N THR A 202 10.40 4.11 1.58
CA THR A 202 9.82 3.16 0.63
C THR A 202 10.91 2.36 -0.08
N ALA A 203 10.63 1.09 -0.32
CA ALA A 203 11.41 0.24 -1.20
C ALA A 203 10.94 0.37 -2.65
N THR A 204 11.86 0.29 -3.58
CA THR A 204 11.59 0.25 -5.02
C THR A 204 12.33 -0.92 -5.64
N VAL A 205 11.58 -1.80 -6.29
CA VAL A 205 12.14 -2.87 -7.11
C VAL A 205 12.81 -2.24 -8.33
N ILE A 206 14.07 -2.58 -8.56
CA ILE A 206 14.89 -2.12 -9.68
C ILE A 206 15.32 -3.29 -10.54
N SER A 207 15.93 -3.03 -11.70
CA SER A 207 16.39 -4.07 -12.64
C SER A 207 17.44 -5.04 -12.08
N LYS A 208 18.02 -4.75 -10.91
CA LYS A 208 18.95 -5.63 -10.19
C LYS A 208 18.28 -6.49 -9.12
N THR A 209 17.06 -6.13 -8.74
CA THR A 209 16.39 -6.73 -7.60
C THR A 209 16.02 -8.17 -7.92
N ILE A 210 16.37 -9.10 -7.04
CA ILE A 210 15.94 -10.49 -7.12
C ILE A 210 15.07 -10.77 -5.89
N ILE A 211 13.85 -11.23 -6.13
CA ILE A 211 12.90 -11.54 -5.05
C ILE A 211 12.79 -13.06 -4.93
N THR A 212 13.16 -13.58 -3.76
CA THR A 212 12.98 -14.98 -3.37
C THR A 212 11.71 -15.06 -2.52
N THR A 213 10.72 -15.83 -2.98
CA THR A 213 9.46 -16.05 -2.25
C THR A 213 9.60 -17.25 -1.33
N ASN A 214 9.09 -17.11 -0.10
CA ASN A 214 9.15 -18.11 0.97
C ASN A 214 10.54 -18.75 1.11
N PRO A 215 11.58 -17.94 1.41
CA PRO A 215 12.94 -18.43 1.48
C PRO A 215 13.13 -19.50 2.56
N GLU A 216 13.79 -20.62 2.23
CA GLU A 216 14.13 -21.73 3.14
C GLU A 216 15.33 -21.37 4.03
N THR A 217 15.12 -20.42 4.94
CA THR A 217 16.17 -19.87 5.83
C THR A 217 15.69 -19.85 7.29
N ALA A 218 16.62 -19.83 8.24
CA ALA A 218 16.27 -19.83 9.66
C ALA A 218 15.53 -18.54 10.04
N GLU A 219 16.00 -17.40 9.52
CA GLU A 219 15.47 -16.07 9.73
C GLU A 219 14.04 -15.95 9.18
N ALA A 220 13.80 -16.51 7.99
CA ALA A 220 12.45 -16.56 7.44
C ALA A 220 11.52 -17.45 8.26
N ASN A 221 11.99 -18.60 8.76
CA ASN A 221 11.21 -19.48 9.62
C ASN A 221 10.85 -18.82 10.97
N VAL A 222 11.74 -18.01 11.53
CA VAL A 222 11.44 -17.17 12.70
C VAL A 222 10.33 -16.18 12.37
N LEU A 223 10.44 -15.47 11.24
CA LEU A 223 9.42 -14.52 10.80
C LEU A 223 8.08 -15.20 10.50
N PHE A 224 8.08 -16.40 9.90
CA PHE A 224 6.87 -17.21 9.71
C PHE A 224 6.19 -17.57 11.03
N SER A 225 6.99 -17.91 12.04
CA SER A 225 6.47 -18.27 13.38
C SER A 225 5.86 -17.04 14.03
N PHE A 226 6.54 -15.88 13.96
CA PHE A 226 5.99 -14.59 14.38
C PHE A 226 4.67 -14.26 13.68
N ILE A 227 4.57 -14.41 12.35
CA ILE A 227 3.33 -14.16 11.60
C ILE A 227 2.20 -15.06 12.09
N LYS A 228 2.48 -16.35 12.32
CA LYS A 228 1.48 -17.31 12.79
C LYS A 228 1.01 -16.99 14.20
N GLU A 229 1.92 -16.70 15.12
CA GLU A 229 1.60 -16.33 16.50
C GLU A 229 0.85 -14.99 16.59
N SER A 230 1.24 -14.02 15.77
CA SER A 230 0.64 -12.70 15.71
C SER A 230 -0.75 -12.71 15.03
N ALA A 231 -1.01 -13.67 14.12
CA ALA A 231 -2.33 -13.96 13.59
C ALA A 231 -3.25 -14.69 14.59
N GLN A 232 -2.69 -15.58 15.42
CA GLN A 232 -3.44 -16.35 16.43
C GLN A 232 -3.77 -15.56 17.69
N SER A 233 -2.90 -14.63 18.09
CA SER A 233 -3.05 -13.83 19.32
C SER A 233 -4.00 -12.63 19.17
N GLY A 234 -4.48 -12.30 17.97
CA GLY A 234 -5.27 -11.09 17.72
C GLY A 234 -4.52 -9.77 17.97
N GLY A 235 -3.29 -9.79 18.49
CA GLY A 235 -2.51 -8.62 18.89
C GLY A 235 -2.06 -7.73 17.72
N LEU A 236 -2.10 -8.23 16.49
CA LEU A 236 -1.96 -7.41 15.29
C LEU A 236 -3.13 -6.45 15.09
N ASN A 237 -4.33 -6.78 15.57
CA ASN A 237 -5.46 -5.85 15.52
C ASN A 237 -5.30 -4.70 16.53
N ASP A 238 -4.69 -4.94 17.69
CA ASP A 238 -4.43 -3.90 18.69
C ASP A 238 -3.28 -2.96 18.27
N LYS A 239 -2.21 -3.49 17.66
CA LYS A 239 -1.16 -2.64 17.04
C LYS A 239 -1.63 -1.98 15.74
N MET A 240 -2.52 -2.62 14.98
CA MET A 240 -3.24 -1.97 13.85
C MET A 240 -4.20 -0.89 14.34
N MET A 241 -4.79 -0.95 15.54
CA MET A 241 -5.54 0.18 16.12
C MET A 241 -4.65 1.38 16.42
N GLN A 242 -3.35 1.16 16.63
CA GLN A 242 -2.36 2.21 16.80
C GLN A 242 -1.79 2.76 15.49
N GLN A 243 -1.77 1.98 14.40
CA GLN A 243 -1.31 2.43 13.07
C GLN A 243 -2.44 2.76 12.06
N SER A 244 -3.68 2.33 12.30
CA SER A 244 -4.89 2.83 11.64
C SER A 244 -5.42 4.10 12.31
N LYS A 245 -4.80 4.53 13.43
CA LYS A 245 -4.55 5.95 13.57
C LYS A 245 -3.58 6.32 12.45
N ASP A 246 -4.13 6.81 11.34
CA ASP A 246 -3.59 8.01 10.74
C ASP A 246 -3.51 9.03 11.89
N SER A 247 -2.53 8.92 12.79
CA SER A 247 -2.20 9.99 13.73
C SER A 247 -1.47 11.02 12.90
N VAL A 248 -2.22 11.66 12.01
CA VAL A 248 -2.00 13.08 11.80
C VAL A 248 -2.07 13.63 13.21
N ASN A 249 -0.92 13.99 13.77
CA ASN A 249 -0.90 14.56 15.10
C ASN A 249 -1.81 15.79 15.00
N LEU A 250 -2.97 15.76 15.68
CA LEU A 250 -3.95 16.83 15.59
C LEU A 250 -3.33 18.17 16.03
N GLU A 251 -2.27 18.13 16.84
CA GLU A 251 -1.47 19.28 17.27
C GLU A 251 -0.67 19.92 16.11
N THR A 252 -0.37 19.17 15.05
CA THR A 252 0.29 19.70 13.84
C THR A 252 -0.69 20.37 12.87
N ILE A 253 -2.00 20.11 13.02
CA ILE A 253 -3.05 20.73 12.20
C ILE A 253 -3.44 22.07 12.86
N VAL A 254 -2.71 23.12 12.54
CA VAL A 254 -2.97 24.48 13.04
C VAL A 254 -3.81 25.33 12.08
N ASP A 255 -3.86 24.96 10.81
CA ASP A 255 -4.56 25.75 9.80
C ASP A 255 -6.07 25.69 9.97
N VAL A 256 -6.67 26.84 10.27
CA VAL A 256 -8.12 27.01 10.37
C VAL A 256 -8.67 27.54 9.05
N TYR A 257 -9.72 26.91 8.54
CA TYR A 257 -10.37 27.29 7.29
C TYR A 257 -11.84 27.59 7.51
N THR A 258 -12.37 28.54 6.72
CA THR A 258 -13.82 28.62 6.49
C THR A 258 -14.24 27.66 5.37
N VAL A 259 -15.51 27.29 5.34
CA VAL A 259 -16.06 26.41 4.30
C VAL A 259 -15.87 27.00 2.91
N GLU A 260 -16.06 28.32 2.74
CA GLU A 260 -15.83 29.00 1.47
C GLU A 260 -14.35 28.98 1.06
N GLN A 261 -13.43 29.25 1.98
CA GLN A 261 -11.99 29.18 1.72
C GLN A 261 -11.58 27.78 1.26
N LEU A 262 -12.13 26.73 1.89
CA LEU A 262 -11.85 25.36 1.51
C LEU A 262 -12.37 25.03 0.11
N LYS A 263 -13.58 25.49 -0.24
CA LYS A 263 -14.16 25.31 -1.58
C LYS A 263 -13.34 26.02 -2.66
N VAL A 264 -12.89 27.25 -2.39
CA VAL A 264 -12.03 28.01 -3.32
C VAL A 264 -10.68 27.31 -3.50
N LYS A 265 -10.07 26.85 -2.40
CA LYS A 265 -8.79 26.13 -2.43
C LYS A 265 -8.87 24.81 -3.20
N ALA A 266 -10.02 24.13 -3.13
CA ALA A 266 -10.30 22.92 -3.92
C ALA A 266 -10.52 23.19 -5.42
N LEU A 267 -11.00 24.38 -5.80
CA LEU A 267 -11.19 24.79 -7.20
C LEU A 267 -9.91 25.31 -7.86
N GLN A 268 -8.97 25.85 -7.09
CA GLN A 268 -7.72 26.44 -7.59
C GLN A 268 -6.56 25.43 -7.70
N SER A 269 -6.70 24.23 -7.13
CA SER A 269 -5.67 23.19 -7.12
C SER A 269 -5.62 22.42 -8.45
N ASP A 270 -5.15 23.06 -9.51
CA ASP A 270 -5.06 22.45 -10.85
C ASP A 270 -3.75 21.67 -11.09
N VAL A 271 -2.87 21.55 -10.08
CA VAL A 271 -1.49 21.04 -10.30
C VAL A 271 -0.99 20.04 -9.23
N LYS A 272 -1.66 19.82 -8.09
CA LYS A 272 -1.21 18.85 -7.07
C LYS A 272 -2.36 18.13 -6.37
N LEU A 273 -2.39 16.80 -6.48
CA LEU A 273 -3.30 15.88 -5.77
C LEU A 273 -2.89 15.65 -4.29
N GLU A 274 -2.39 16.68 -3.61
CA GLU A 274 -2.02 16.59 -2.18
C GLU A 274 -3.30 16.74 -1.31
N PRO A 275 -3.49 15.91 -0.26
CA PRO A 275 -4.62 16.06 0.65
C PRO A 275 -4.49 17.33 1.51
N ILE A 276 -5.59 18.05 1.70
CA ILE A 276 -5.65 19.26 2.53
C ILE A 276 -6.10 18.87 3.94
N TYR A 277 -5.32 19.28 4.94
CA TYR A 277 -5.66 19.11 6.36
C TYR A 277 -6.02 20.46 6.96
N GLY A 278 -6.94 20.47 7.92
CA GLY A 278 -7.31 21.71 8.60
C GLY A 278 -8.35 21.53 9.70
N VAL A 279 -8.69 22.64 10.34
CA VAL A 279 -9.74 22.76 11.34
C VAL A 279 -10.85 23.67 10.82
N ILE A 280 -12.10 23.24 10.99
CA ILE A 280 -13.28 24.09 10.82
C ILE A 280 -13.97 24.23 12.16
N TYR A 281 -14.27 25.48 12.53
CA TYR A 281 -15.20 25.79 13.61
C TYR A 281 -16.58 26.02 13.01
N GLY A 282 -17.44 25.02 13.14
CA GLY A 282 -18.78 25.03 12.56
C GLY A 282 -19.73 24.20 13.40
N TYR A 283 -20.86 23.86 12.82
CA TYR A 283 -21.80 22.92 13.42
C TYR A 283 -22.17 21.85 12.41
N ILE A 284 -22.50 20.66 12.91
CA ILE A 284 -23.06 19.60 12.09
C ILE A 284 -24.51 19.97 11.83
N SER A 285 -24.83 20.24 10.57
CA SER A 285 -26.16 20.69 10.13
C SER A 285 -27.08 19.55 9.71
N THR A 286 -26.51 18.40 9.34
CA THR A 286 -27.26 17.17 9.08
C THR A 286 -26.57 15.98 9.74
N LEU A 287 -27.35 15.20 10.49
CA LEU A 287 -26.90 14.00 11.19
C LEU A 287 -28.08 13.02 11.27
N ASN A 288 -28.13 12.06 10.35
CA ASN A 288 -29.27 11.15 10.20
C ASN A 288 -28.97 9.79 10.84
N ILE A 289 -28.81 9.77 12.16
CA ILE A 289 -28.53 8.54 12.93
C ILE A 289 -29.78 7.84 13.46
N ASP A 290 -30.93 8.51 13.39
CA ASP A 290 -32.24 8.14 13.95
C ASP A 290 -33.22 7.56 12.92
N ASP A 291 -32.78 7.31 11.67
CA ASP A 291 -33.63 6.74 10.61
C ASP A 291 -33.51 5.21 10.54
N ASN A 292 -32.40 4.69 10.00
CA ASN A 292 -32.18 3.26 9.87
C ASN A 292 -30.72 2.90 10.23
N ALA A 293 -30.55 1.97 11.16
CA ALA A 293 -29.24 1.51 11.62
C ALA A 293 -28.38 0.95 10.47
N SER A 294 -28.98 0.38 9.43
CA SER A 294 -28.22 -0.12 8.25
C SER A 294 -27.68 0.98 7.34
N LYS A 295 -28.11 2.25 7.51
CA LYS A 295 -27.49 3.38 6.79
C LYS A 295 -26.31 3.98 7.55
N VAL A 296 -26.26 3.73 8.85
CA VAL A 296 -25.31 4.32 9.83
C VAL A 296 -24.16 3.37 10.12
N VAL A 297 -24.45 2.07 10.12
CA VAL A 297 -23.51 1.00 10.45
C VAL A 297 -23.30 0.13 9.22
N ARG A 298 -22.03 -0.14 8.90
CA ARG A 298 -21.64 -1.07 7.83
C ARG A 298 -20.79 -2.19 8.40
N ASN A 299 -21.04 -3.41 7.92
CA ASN A 299 -20.17 -4.54 8.22
C ASN A 299 -18.88 -4.42 7.42
N ARG A 300 -17.75 -4.54 8.09
CA ARG A 300 -16.42 -4.58 7.51
C ARG A 300 -15.79 -5.93 7.75
N CYS A 301 -14.96 -6.37 6.82
CA CYS A 301 -14.17 -7.58 7.00
C CYS A 301 -13.13 -7.37 8.09
N SER A 302 -13.01 -8.29 9.05
CA SER A 302 -11.96 -8.22 10.08
C SER A 302 -10.54 -8.28 9.50
N THR A 303 -10.36 -8.91 8.33
CA THR A 303 -9.05 -9.09 7.69
C THR A 303 -8.63 -7.88 6.85
N CYS A 304 -9.49 -7.40 5.94
CA CYS A 304 -9.14 -6.36 4.97
C CYS A 304 -9.86 -5.01 5.18
N ARG A 305 -10.78 -4.93 6.16
CA ARG A 305 -11.63 -3.75 6.48
C ARG A 305 -12.45 -3.16 5.33
N PHE A 306 -12.54 -3.86 4.19
CA PHE A 306 -13.48 -3.52 3.13
C PHE A 306 -14.92 -3.71 3.60
N ILE A 307 -15.81 -2.87 3.08
CA ILE A 307 -17.25 -2.96 3.33
C ILE A 307 -17.75 -4.28 2.74
N VAL A 308 -18.39 -5.07 3.57
CA VAL A 308 -18.99 -6.35 3.22
C VAL A 308 -20.47 -6.14 2.95
N ASN A 309 -21.00 -6.81 1.93
CA ASN A 309 -22.43 -6.75 1.62
C ASN A 309 -23.26 -7.40 2.73
N GLU A 310 -24.27 -6.68 3.23
CA GLU A 310 -25.18 -7.13 4.30
C GLU A 310 -25.86 -8.46 3.98
N MET A 311 -26.11 -8.75 2.70
CA MET A 311 -26.81 -9.97 2.28
C MET A 311 -25.95 -11.24 2.35
N SER A 312 -24.62 -11.11 2.18
CA SER A 312 -23.71 -12.25 2.07
C SER A 312 -22.80 -12.41 3.28
N ASN A 313 -22.59 -11.34 4.07
CA ASN A 313 -21.68 -11.29 5.23
C ASN A 313 -20.29 -11.92 4.98
N THR A 314 -19.89 -11.95 3.71
CA THR A 314 -18.68 -12.61 3.21
C THR A 314 -17.90 -11.59 2.41
N CYS A 315 -16.64 -11.43 2.78
CA CYS A 315 -15.75 -10.52 2.08
C CYS A 315 -15.34 -11.12 0.74
N THR A 316 -15.72 -10.47 -0.35
CA THR A 316 -15.41 -10.91 -1.72
C THR A 316 -13.91 -10.93 -2.01
N PHE A 317 -13.13 -10.12 -1.27
CA PHE A 317 -11.68 -10.00 -1.40
C PHE A 317 -10.89 -10.98 -0.52
N CYS A 318 -11.53 -11.65 0.44
CA CYS A 318 -10.88 -12.57 1.39
C CYS A 318 -11.52 -13.96 1.38
N SER A 319 -12.20 -14.32 0.29
CA SER A 319 -13.09 -15.48 0.17
C SER A 319 -12.41 -16.85 0.36
N ASP A 320 -11.09 -16.92 0.18
CA ASP A 320 -10.33 -18.19 0.17
C ASP A 320 -9.64 -18.53 1.50
N ILE A 321 -9.82 -17.71 2.54
CA ILE A 321 -9.31 -18.01 3.89
C ILE A 321 -10.36 -18.84 4.62
N SER A 322 -9.96 -20.01 5.13
CA SER A 322 -10.77 -21.07 5.76
C SER A 322 -12.05 -20.60 6.48
N SER A 323 -13.10 -21.42 6.36
CA SER A 323 -14.47 -21.21 6.83
C SER A 323 -14.68 -20.86 8.31
N ASP A 324 -13.65 -20.93 9.16
CA ASP A 324 -13.74 -20.71 10.61
C ASP A 324 -13.38 -19.29 11.09
N LEU A 325 -12.97 -18.38 10.19
CA LEU A 325 -12.62 -16.98 10.54
C LEU A 325 -13.52 -15.93 9.84
N LYS A 326 -14.81 -16.23 9.69
CA LYS A 326 -15.82 -15.29 9.20
C LYS A 326 -16.23 -14.28 10.28
N SER A 327 -15.30 -13.47 10.79
CA SER A 327 -15.70 -12.33 11.63
C SER A 327 -15.84 -11.08 10.76
N THR A 328 -17.06 -10.72 10.42
CA THR A 328 -17.33 -9.31 10.10
C THR A 328 -17.46 -8.56 11.42
N PHE A 329 -17.02 -7.30 11.43
CA PHE A 329 -17.30 -6.40 12.55
C PHE A 329 -18.09 -5.20 12.04
N ALA A 330 -18.97 -4.70 12.89
CA ALA A 330 -19.78 -3.53 12.59
C ALA A 330 -18.96 -2.27 12.86
N SER A 331 -18.97 -1.33 11.92
CA SER A 331 -18.25 -0.05 12.02
C SER A 331 -19.17 1.09 11.55
N PHE A 332 -19.06 2.25 12.19
CA PHE A 332 -19.82 3.44 11.80
C PHE A 332 -19.35 4.00 10.46
N GLU A 333 -20.31 4.36 9.62
CA GLU A 333 -20.08 5.10 8.38
C GLU A 333 -21.20 6.11 8.19
N ILE A 334 -21.03 7.29 8.81
CA ILE A 334 -22.03 8.33 8.90
C ILE A 334 -21.67 9.46 7.93
N LEU A 335 -22.63 9.88 7.11
CA LEU A 335 -22.51 11.08 6.30
C LEU A 335 -23.12 12.27 7.06
N VAL A 336 -22.32 13.33 7.23
CA VAL A 336 -22.72 14.55 7.93
C VAL A 336 -22.44 15.78 7.06
N ASP A 337 -23.28 16.81 7.18
CA ASP A 337 -23.01 18.12 6.55
C ASP A 337 -22.46 19.09 7.59
N VAL A 338 -21.29 19.66 7.32
CA VAL A 338 -20.65 20.64 8.20
C VAL A 338 -20.93 22.04 7.68
N THR A 339 -21.53 22.89 8.51
CA THR A 339 -21.88 24.27 8.14
C THR A 339 -21.17 25.26 9.04
N ASP A 340 -20.64 26.32 8.43
CA ASP A 340 -20.18 27.52 9.12
C ASP A 340 -20.93 28.75 8.59
N HIS A 341 -20.50 29.95 9.00
CA HIS A 341 -21.09 31.21 8.54
C HIS A 341 -20.85 31.56 7.07
N THR A 342 -19.94 30.85 6.39
CA THR A 342 -19.56 31.05 4.98
C THR A 342 -20.20 30.01 4.05
N GLY A 343 -20.66 28.89 4.58
CA GLY A 343 -21.47 27.93 3.83
C GLY A 343 -21.43 26.52 4.40
N THR A 344 -21.89 25.56 3.58
CA THR A 344 -22.01 24.14 3.96
C THR A 344 -21.11 23.23 3.12
N LEU A 345 -20.37 22.34 3.78
CA LEU A 345 -19.70 21.18 3.20
C LEU A 345 -20.64 19.98 3.30
N PHE A 346 -21.02 19.46 2.15
CA PHE A 346 -21.95 18.35 2.05
C PHE A 346 -21.23 17.00 2.08
N SER A 347 -21.86 16.00 2.69
CA SER A 347 -21.45 14.59 2.67
C SER A 347 -20.04 14.35 3.22
N CYS A 348 -19.71 14.92 4.36
CA CYS A 348 -18.47 14.63 5.08
C CYS A 348 -18.55 13.26 5.75
N TYR A 349 -17.48 12.47 5.63
CA TYR A 349 -17.40 11.12 6.19
C TYR A 349 -16.99 11.18 7.67
N LEU A 350 -17.88 10.75 8.55
CA LEU A 350 -17.64 10.49 9.96
C LEU A 350 -17.67 8.97 10.18
N SER A 351 -16.52 8.34 10.37
CA SER A 351 -16.40 6.89 10.32
C SER A 351 -15.62 6.29 11.50
N ASP A 352 -15.94 5.03 11.80
CA ASP A 352 -15.20 4.16 12.73
C ASP A 352 -15.03 4.79 14.13
N CYS A 353 -13.84 4.72 14.73
CA CYS A 353 -13.53 5.28 16.04
C CYS A 353 -13.85 6.79 16.16
N VAL A 354 -13.73 7.58 15.09
CA VAL A 354 -14.04 9.02 15.13
C VAL A 354 -15.54 9.25 15.38
N ALA A 355 -16.38 8.40 14.81
CA ALA A 355 -17.82 8.44 15.07
C ALA A 355 -18.15 7.97 16.50
N GLU A 356 -17.47 6.93 16.99
CA GLU A 356 -17.65 6.45 18.38
C GLU A 356 -17.25 7.53 19.40
N GLU A 357 -16.13 8.21 19.18
CA GLU A 357 -15.69 9.32 20.02
C GLU A 357 -16.65 10.52 19.96
N ALA A 358 -17.13 10.88 18.76
CA ALA A 358 -18.05 12.01 18.59
C ALA A 358 -19.43 11.75 19.19
N LEU A 359 -19.92 10.50 19.15
CA LEU A 359 -21.21 10.09 19.72
C LEU A 359 -21.10 9.65 21.19
N GLY A 360 -19.88 9.38 21.68
CA GLY A 360 -19.64 8.87 23.03
C GLY A 360 -20.20 7.46 23.26
N CYS A 361 -20.36 6.66 22.21
CA CYS A 361 -20.86 5.29 22.30
C CYS A 361 -20.23 4.38 21.25
N THR A 362 -20.08 3.10 21.59
CA THR A 362 -19.58 2.08 20.65
C THR A 362 -20.66 1.64 19.66
N VAL A 363 -20.26 1.05 18.53
CA VAL A 363 -21.22 0.50 17.55
C VAL A 363 -22.16 -0.52 18.18
N GLN A 364 -21.64 -1.40 19.06
CA GLN A 364 -22.45 -2.43 19.71
C GLN A 364 -23.48 -1.81 20.66
N GLU A 365 -23.09 -0.80 21.43
CA GLU A 365 -24.02 -0.06 22.30
C GLU A 365 -25.09 0.63 21.46
N PHE A 366 -24.70 1.33 20.40
CA PHE A 366 -25.62 2.03 19.51
C PHE A 366 -26.71 1.14 18.89
N LEU A 367 -26.34 -0.08 18.49
CA LEU A 367 -27.30 -1.06 17.96
C LEU A 367 -28.32 -1.52 19.02
N THR A 368 -27.97 -1.45 20.31
CA THR A 368 -28.88 -1.82 21.42
C THR A 368 -29.72 -0.65 21.94
N LEU A 369 -29.44 0.58 21.51
CA LEU A 369 -30.20 1.76 21.94
C LEU A 369 -31.59 1.80 21.31
N ALA A 370 -32.58 2.23 22.10
CA ALA A 370 -33.90 2.59 21.61
C ALA A 370 -33.84 3.87 20.75
N GLU A 371 -34.79 4.04 19.82
CA GLU A 371 -34.84 5.17 18.89
C GLU A 371 -34.86 6.54 19.60
N ASP A 372 -35.53 6.65 20.76
CA ASP A 372 -35.55 7.88 21.57
C ASP A 372 -34.14 8.27 22.05
N LYS A 373 -33.32 7.28 22.42
CA LYS A 373 -31.94 7.50 22.86
C LYS A 373 -31.01 7.85 21.69
N LYS A 374 -31.22 7.25 20.52
CA LYS A 374 -30.50 7.64 19.29
C LYS A 374 -30.82 9.08 18.89
N THR A 375 -32.09 9.46 19.01
CA THR A 375 -32.55 10.84 18.80
C THR A 375 -31.88 11.79 19.81
N ALA A 376 -31.77 11.41 21.08
CA ALA A 376 -31.06 12.21 22.07
C ALA A 376 -29.56 12.40 21.71
N LEU A 377 -28.86 11.34 21.29
CA LEU A 377 -27.47 11.42 20.82
C LEU A 377 -27.33 12.35 19.60
N LYS A 378 -28.29 12.31 18.68
CA LYS A 378 -28.32 13.22 17.52
C LYS A 378 -28.33 14.67 17.97
N TRP A 379 -29.21 15.01 18.90
CA TRP A 379 -29.35 16.39 19.41
C TRP A 379 -28.17 16.86 20.27
N GLN A 380 -27.33 15.96 20.80
CA GLN A 380 -26.11 16.36 21.52
C GLN A 380 -25.03 16.95 20.60
N LEU A 381 -25.08 16.61 19.31
CA LEU A 381 -24.05 16.99 18.33
C LEU A 381 -24.59 17.88 17.19
N LEU A 382 -25.87 17.70 16.84
CA LEU A 382 -26.53 18.44 15.76
C LEU A 382 -26.75 19.90 16.16
N LEU A 383 -26.36 20.83 15.28
CA LEU A 383 -26.39 22.28 15.46
C LEU A 383 -25.56 22.82 16.64
N GLU A 384 -24.82 21.96 17.33
CA GLU A 384 -23.88 22.36 18.36
C GLU A 384 -22.53 22.77 17.76
N ARG A 385 -21.97 23.85 18.30
CA ARG A 385 -20.72 24.42 17.77
C ARG A 385 -19.56 23.50 18.13
N SER A 386 -18.90 22.99 17.10
CA SER A 386 -17.89 21.94 17.19
C SER A 386 -16.59 22.37 16.50
N LYS A 387 -15.47 21.93 17.08
CA LYS A 387 -14.14 21.96 16.48
C LYS A 387 -13.95 20.68 15.69
N ILE A 388 -13.88 20.80 14.37
CA ILE A 388 -13.88 19.68 13.44
C ILE A 388 -12.54 19.66 12.72
N TYR A 389 -11.75 18.61 12.95
CA TYR A 389 -10.53 18.34 12.19
C TYR A 389 -10.89 17.54 10.94
N PHE A 390 -10.36 17.92 9.79
CA PHE A 390 -10.72 17.31 8.52
C PHE A 390 -9.51 17.02 7.63
N LYS A 391 -9.70 16.05 6.71
CA LYS A 391 -8.82 15.71 5.60
C LYS A 391 -9.62 15.73 4.31
N VAL A 392 -9.31 16.66 3.41
CA VAL A 392 -9.90 16.72 2.07
C VAL A 392 -8.98 16.02 1.07
N THR A 393 -9.53 15.10 0.31
CA THR A 393 -8.87 14.48 -0.85
C THR A 393 -9.63 14.89 -2.10
N LEU A 394 -8.94 15.51 -3.06
CA LEU A 394 -9.53 15.93 -4.32
C LEU A 394 -9.65 14.71 -5.24
N SER A 395 -10.83 14.50 -5.83
CA SER A 395 -11.03 13.40 -6.77
C SER A 395 -12.07 13.77 -7.83
N PRO A 396 -11.74 13.66 -9.13
CA PRO A 396 -12.65 13.93 -10.24
C PRO A 396 -13.89 13.02 -10.27
N SER A 397 -13.86 11.89 -9.55
CA SER A 397 -14.94 10.89 -9.57
C SER A 397 -16.11 11.21 -8.63
N TRP A 398 -16.02 12.25 -7.81
CA TRP A 398 -17.02 12.60 -6.80
C TRP A 398 -17.91 13.76 -7.26
N ARG A 399 -19.20 13.74 -6.90
CA ARG A 399 -20.19 14.74 -7.35
C ARG A 399 -19.82 16.19 -6.98
N THR A 400 -19.07 16.37 -5.90
CA THR A 400 -18.57 17.66 -5.40
C THR A 400 -17.12 17.94 -5.79
N GLY A 401 -16.46 17.02 -6.51
CA GLY A 401 -15.02 17.08 -6.84
C GLY A 401 -14.07 16.81 -5.66
N MET A 402 -14.60 16.60 -4.45
CA MET A 402 -13.80 16.43 -3.23
C MET A 402 -14.42 15.39 -2.28
N LYS A 403 -13.57 14.60 -1.62
CA LYS A 403 -13.93 13.70 -0.51
C LYS A 403 -13.41 14.30 0.79
N VAL A 404 -14.29 14.57 1.74
CA VAL A 404 -13.95 15.11 3.06
C VAL A 404 -14.10 14.02 4.11
N ASN A 405 -13.02 13.70 4.84
CA ASN A 405 -13.07 12.81 5.99
C ASN A 405 -12.89 13.63 7.28
N VAL A 406 -13.75 13.40 8.26
CA VAL A 406 -13.63 13.97 9.61
C VAL A 406 -12.62 13.13 10.39
N LEU A 407 -11.58 13.77 10.90
CA LEU A 407 -10.53 13.14 11.68
C LEU A 407 -10.81 13.19 13.19
N SER A 408 -11.49 14.24 13.65
CA SER A 408 -11.95 14.39 15.03
C SER A 408 -13.06 15.44 15.08
N CYS A 409 -14.06 15.21 15.92
CA CYS A 409 -15.15 16.16 16.16
C CYS A 409 -15.34 16.28 17.68
N LYS A 410 -15.18 17.50 18.21
CA LYS A 410 -15.40 17.81 19.62
C LYS A 410 -16.19 19.09 19.74
N LEU A 411 -17.00 19.23 20.79
CA LEU A 411 -17.64 20.51 21.09
C LEU A 411 -16.57 21.58 21.27
N ALA A 412 -16.79 22.74 20.65
CA ALA A 412 -15.85 23.84 20.69
C ALA A 412 -15.86 24.50 22.08
N ASP A 413 -14.69 24.81 22.62
CA ASP A 413 -14.58 25.68 23.80
C ASP A 413 -15.16 27.06 23.43
N PRO A 414 -16.12 27.60 24.22
CA PRO A 414 -16.69 28.93 24.01
C PRO A 414 -15.63 30.02 23.83
N ILE A 415 -14.48 29.93 24.50
CA ILE A 415 -13.41 30.94 24.46
C ILE A 415 -12.64 30.87 23.13
N GLU A 416 -12.31 29.66 22.65
CA GLU A 416 -11.67 29.47 21.34
C GLU A 416 -12.58 29.93 20.20
N ALA A 417 -13.87 29.59 20.30
CA ALA A 417 -14.88 29.93 19.30
C ALA A 417 -15.08 31.46 19.15
N ILE A 418 -15.04 32.19 20.26
CA ILE A 418 -15.19 33.66 20.28
C ILE A 418 -13.95 34.35 19.70
N CYS A 419 -12.74 33.92 20.07
CA CYS A 419 -11.48 34.49 19.56
C CYS A 419 -11.40 34.41 18.04
N PHE A 420 -11.89 33.31 17.44
CA PHE A 420 -11.92 33.15 15.99
C PHE A 420 -13.01 34.00 15.31
N SER A 421 -14.21 34.10 15.91
CA SER A 421 -15.28 34.95 15.37
C SER A 421 -14.93 36.45 15.34
N LEU A 422 -13.97 36.88 16.18
CA LEU A 422 -13.48 38.25 16.27
C LEU A 422 -12.19 38.50 15.47
N GLY A 423 -11.66 37.51 14.75
CA GLY A 423 -10.47 37.67 13.90
C GLY A 423 -9.18 38.03 14.63
N GLN A 424 -9.08 37.79 15.95
CA GLN A 424 -7.86 38.05 16.70
C GLN A 424 -6.99 36.79 16.76
N THR A 425 -5.99 36.73 15.88
CA THR A 425 -4.83 35.86 16.06
C THR A 425 -4.09 36.31 17.31
N LYS A 426 -4.11 35.51 18.38
CA LYS A 426 -3.15 35.68 19.48
C LYS A 426 -1.75 35.45 18.92
N SER A 427 -0.98 36.51 18.92
CA SER A 427 0.47 36.48 18.86
C SER A 427 0.95 36.09 20.25
N ASP A 428 1.67 34.99 20.35
CA ASP A 428 2.72 34.75 21.35
C ASP A 428 3.81 33.90 20.69
#